data_AF-A0A7S2APH5-F1
#
_entry.id   AF-A0A7S2APH5-F1
#
_cell.length_a   1.000
_cell.length_b   1.000
_cell.length_c   1.000
_cell.angle_alpha   90.00
_cell.angle_beta   90.00
_cell.angle_gamma   90.00
#
_symmetry.space_group_name_H-M   'P 1'
#
loop_
_entity.id
_entity.type
_entity.pdbx_description
1 polymer ?
#
loop_
_entity_poly.entity_id
_entity_poly.type
_entity_poly.pdbx_seq_one_letter_code
_entity_poly.pdbx_strand_id
1 'polypeptide(L)'
;EGGLRDAPLRVSGTRFTTIGNGVQWEVTASAVMAMAHYQQKYGPGAEFHLPEHLKQARDSLKLLLTTYRGVPQSVLGGNYGAWQSGKAIGTKYPGGTDTGLGWPYLRYLGTVPTAWTGLALLYQSGEGEPVNEDANPYAVPAQPVPAGGDCSCLPPAAR
;
A
#
# COMPACT_ATOMS: atom_id res chain seq x y z
N GLU A 1 -19.36 27.43 -2.73
CA GLU A 1 -19.72 27.08 -1.34
C GLU A 1 -18.44 26.82 -0.56
N GLY A 2 -18.15 27.68 0.42
CA GLY A 2 -16.91 27.72 1.19
C GLY A 2 -17.03 26.99 2.52
N GLY A 3 -17.04 25.65 2.48
CA GLY A 3 -16.85 24.84 3.68
C GLY A 3 -15.37 24.83 4.09
N LEU A 4 -15.10 24.93 5.40
CA LEU A 4 -13.77 24.64 5.96
C LEU A 4 -13.31 23.28 5.41
N ARG A 5 -12.23 23.28 4.64
CA ARG A 5 -11.61 22.04 4.17
C ARG A 5 -10.97 21.38 5.38
N ASP A 6 -11.30 20.11 5.62
CA ASP A 6 -10.61 19.29 6.62
C ASP A 6 -9.09 19.35 6.40
N ALA A 7 -8.34 19.28 7.51
CA ALA A 7 -6.90 19.21 7.43
C ALA A 7 -6.48 18.04 6.53
N PRO A 8 -5.44 18.21 5.68
CA PRO A 8 -5.01 17.14 4.79
C PRO A 8 -4.60 15.90 5.61
N LEU A 9 -5.01 14.72 5.15
CA LEU A 9 -4.57 13.44 5.72
C LEU A 9 -3.05 13.42 5.80
N ARG A 10 -2.52 13.23 7.01
CA ARG A 10 -1.08 13.06 7.22
C ARG A 10 -0.76 11.58 7.11
N VAL A 11 -0.08 11.22 6.03
CA VAL A 11 0.35 9.85 5.76
C VAL A 11 1.82 9.85 5.32
N SER A 12 2.49 8.75 5.64
CA SER A 12 3.89 8.47 5.32
C SER A 12 3.98 7.16 4.55
N GLY A 13 4.83 7.10 3.53
CA GLY A 13 5.02 5.89 2.75
C GLY A 13 6.16 6.01 1.74
N THR A 14 6.26 5.00 0.89
CA THR A 14 7.36 4.86 -0.07
C THR A 14 7.03 5.54 -1.40
N ARG A 15 8.00 6.29 -1.94
CA ARG A 15 7.90 6.88 -3.28
C ARG A 15 8.15 5.81 -4.33
N PHE A 16 7.39 5.86 -5.42
CA PHE A 16 7.56 4.96 -6.57
C PHE A 16 8.72 5.36 -7.49
N THR A 17 9.01 6.65 -7.56
CA THR A 17 9.96 7.22 -8.52
C THR A 17 10.61 8.47 -7.93
N THR A 18 11.79 8.82 -8.45
CA THR A 18 12.52 10.05 -8.16
C THR A 18 11.89 11.29 -8.81
N ILE A 19 11.02 11.08 -9.80
CA ILE A 19 10.25 12.14 -10.46
C ILE A 19 8.86 12.19 -9.81
N GLY A 20 8.39 13.37 -9.42
CA GLY A 20 7.10 13.53 -8.73
C GLY A 20 7.17 13.36 -7.21
N ASN A 21 6.02 13.55 -6.55
CA ASN A 21 5.91 13.60 -5.08
C ASN A 21 4.95 12.53 -4.51
N GLY A 22 4.59 11.55 -5.32
CA GLY A 22 3.59 10.52 -5.03
C GLY A 22 4.08 9.41 -4.11
N VAL A 23 3.33 9.10 -3.04
CA VAL A 23 3.45 7.80 -2.36
C VAL A 23 2.74 6.73 -3.20
N GLN A 24 3.34 5.56 -3.37
CA GLN A 24 2.69 4.40 -4.01
C GLN A 24 2.45 3.34 -2.95
N TRP A 25 1.18 3.01 -2.75
CA TRP A 25 0.76 2.30 -1.54
C TRP A 25 0.99 0.80 -1.59
N GLU A 26 1.08 0.19 -2.77
CA GLU A 26 1.51 -1.20 -2.93
C GLU A 26 2.98 -1.39 -2.50
N VAL A 27 3.86 -0.48 -2.90
CA VAL A 27 5.27 -0.44 -2.54
C VAL A 27 5.41 -0.11 -1.06
N THR A 28 4.55 0.76 -0.53
CA THR A 28 4.52 1.04 0.91
C THR A 28 4.13 -0.21 1.71
N ALA A 29 3.09 -0.94 1.31
CA ALA A 29 2.69 -2.18 1.96
C ALA A 29 3.77 -3.27 1.86
N SER A 30 4.42 -3.40 0.70
CA SER A 30 5.55 -4.30 0.51
C SER A 30 6.74 -3.92 1.41
N ALA A 31 7.02 -2.62 1.55
CA ALA A 31 8.06 -2.11 2.43
C ALA A 31 7.75 -2.40 3.91
N VAL A 32 6.50 -2.30 4.33
CA VAL A 32 6.07 -2.70 5.70
C VAL A 32 6.42 -4.16 5.97
N MET A 33 6.11 -5.08 5.05
CA MET A 33 6.44 -6.51 5.20
C MET A 33 7.96 -6.72 5.27
N ALA A 34 8.73 -6.07 4.38
CA ALA A 34 10.18 -6.16 4.37
C ALA A 34 10.83 -5.61 5.65
N MET A 35 10.37 -4.45 6.15
CA MET A 35 10.84 -3.86 7.39
C MET A 35 10.50 -4.73 8.61
N ALA A 36 9.29 -5.30 8.66
CA ALA A 36 8.88 -6.23 9.72
C ALA A 36 9.74 -7.51 9.72
N HIS A 37 9.98 -8.09 8.54
CA HIS A 37 10.86 -9.25 8.39
C HIS A 37 12.29 -8.94 8.83
N TYR A 38 12.83 -7.79 8.39
CA TYR A 38 14.15 -7.34 8.79
C TYR A 38 14.23 -7.21 10.32
N GLN A 39 13.25 -6.53 10.92
CA GLN A 39 13.22 -6.32 12.37
C GLN A 39 13.21 -7.63 13.14
N GLN A 40 12.42 -8.61 12.68
CA GLN A 40 12.36 -9.94 13.29
C GLN A 40 13.69 -10.69 13.18
N LYS A 41 14.38 -10.58 12.04
CA LYS A 41 15.57 -11.38 11.74
C LYS A 41 16.88 -10.79 12.26
N TYR A 42 16.99 -9.46 12.25
CA TYR A 42 18.23 -8.74 12.52
C TYR A 42 18.12 -7.80 13.73
N GLY A 43 16.94 -7.66 14.32
CA GLY A 43 16.69 -6.74 15.43
C GLY A 43 16.21 -5.36 14.97
N PRO A 44 16.07 -4.40 15.89
CA PRO A 44 15.28 -3.18 15.69
C PRO A 44 15.84 -2.18 14.67
N GLY A 45 17.07 -2.31 14.16
CA GLY A 45 17.61 -1.36 13.18
C GLY A 45 17.54 0.11 13.64
N ALA A 46 17.85 0.36 14.92
CA ALA A 46 17.70 1.66 15.56
C ALA A 46 18.54 2.75 14.89
N GLU A 47 19.68 2.38 14.31
CA GLU A 47 20.59 3.26 13.58
C GLU A 47 19.96 3.92 12.34
N PHE A 48 18.87 3.35 11.80
CA PHE A 48 18.09 3.93 10.71
C PHE A 48 16.60 4.08 11.05
N HIS A 49 16.25 4.16 12.34
CA HIS A 49 14.89 4.44 12.83
C HIS A 49 13.81 3.51 12.21
N LEU A 50 14.15 2.23 12.04
CA LEU A 50 13.27 1.25 11.43
C LEU A 50 11.91 1.13 12.15
N PRO A 51 11.83 1.07 13.49
CA PRO A 51 10.57 0.89 14.19
C PRO A 51 9.62 2.06 13.92
N GLU A 52 10.15 3.29 13.90
CA GLU A 52 9.38 4.50 13.60
C GLU A 52 8.86 4.49 12.16
N HIS A 53 9.71 4.17 11.18
CA HIS A 53 9.32 4.11 9.77
C HIS A 53 8.28 3.01 9.51
N LEU A 54 8.48 1.84 10.09
CA LEU A 54 7.55 0.72 10.02
C LEU A 54 6.19 1.10 10.61
N LYS A 55 6.18 1.71 11.80
CA LYS A 55 4.95 2.17 12.45
C LYS A 55 4.22 3.22 11.61
N GLN A 56 4.92 4.25 11.14
CA GLN A 56 4.33 5.33 10.34
C GLN A 56 3.69 4.83 9.05
N ALA A 57 4.38 3.93 8.33
CA ALA A 57 3.86 3.34 7.10
C ALA A 57 2.63 2.47 7.37
N ARG A 58 2.69 1.60 8.39
CA ARG A 58 1.56 0.74 8.77
C ARG A 58 0.34 1.55 9.20
N ASP A 59 0.52 2.56 10.02
CA ASP A 59 -0.56 3.43 10.49
C ASP A 59 -1.20 4.21 9.31
N SER A 60 -0.40 4.61 8.33
CA SER A 60 -0.90 5.25 7.11
C SER A 60 -1.80 4.32 6.31
N LEU A 61 -1.42 3.05 6.15
CA LEU A 61 -2.25 2.06 5.46
C LEU A 61 -3.58 1.80 6.17
N LYS A 62 -3.55 1.69 7.51
CA LYS A 62 -4.76 1.56 8.34
C LYS A 62 -5.67 2.78 8.23
N LEU A 63 -5.09 3.98 8.22
CA LEU A 63 -5.83 5.22 8.06
C LEU A 63 -6.53 5.24 6.70
N LEU A 64 -5.83 4.91 5.61
CA LEU A 64 -6.41 4.86 4.27
C LEU A 64 -7.58 3.88 4.17
N LEU A 65 -7.43 2.66 4.70
CA LEU A 65 -8.52 1.68 4.77
C LEU A 65 -9.72 2.20 5.57
N THR A 66 -9.47 2.87 6.70
CA THR A 66 -10.53 3.41 7.56
C THR A 66 -11.27 4.56 6.86
N THR A 67 -10.53 5.44 6.19
CA THR A 67 -11.08 6.62 5.51
C THR A 67 -11.82 6.27 4.21
N TYR A 68 -11.23 5.42 3.38
CA TYR A 68 -11.70 5.18 2.01
C TYR A 68 -12.33 3.80 1.80
N ARG A 69 -12.35 2.93 2.81
CA ARG A 69 -12.77 1.51 2.69
C ARG A 69 -11.97 0.72 1.65
N GLY A 70 -10.76 1.18 1.39
CA GLY A 70 -9.81 0.63 0.42
C GLY A 70 -8.56 1.51 0.41
N VAL A 71 -7.54 1.10 -0.35
CA VAL A 71 -6.30 1.86 -0.47
C VAL A 71 -6.20 2.43 -1.90
N PRO A 72 -6.08 3.76 -2.05
CA PRO A 72 -5.84 4.34 -3.36
C PRO A 72 -4.48 3.88 -3.91
N GLN A 73 -4.30 3.97 -5.23
CA GLN A 73 -2.98 3.74 -5.83
C GLN A 73 -1.94 4.75 -5.33
N SER A 74 -2.35 5.99 -5.06
CA SER A 74 -1.51 7.05 -4.51
C SER A 74 -2.34 8.08 -3.74
N VAL A 75 -1.82 8.57 -2.62
CA VAL A 75 -2.40 9.67 -1.83
C VAL A 75 -1.23 10.55 -1.43
N LEU A 76 -1.35 11.85 -1.69
CA LEU A 76 -0.27 12.86 -1.68
C LEU A 76 0.75 12.73 -2.82
N GLY A 77 0.84 13.81 -3.60
CA GLY A 77 1.81 14.02 -4.66
C GLY A 77 1.34 15.11 -5.61
N GLY A 78 1.36 16.36 -5.15
CA GLY A 78 0.61 17.47 -5.74
C GLY A 78 0.83 17.74 -7.23
N ASN A 79 -0.26 18.11 -7.88
CA ASN A 79 -0.22 19.03 -9.02
C ASN A 79 -0.82 20.38 -8.60
N TYR A 80 -0.26 20.96 -7.53
CA TYR A 80 -0.62 22.30 -7.06
C TYR A 80 -0.41 23.36 -8.17
N GLY A 81 0.57 23.16 -9.06
CA GLY A 81 0.80 24.01 -10.23
C GLY A 81 -0.30 23.92 -11.31
N ALA A 82 -0.84 22.74 -11.62
CA ALA A 82 -1.99 22.61 -12.54
C ALA A 82 -3.30 23.10 -11.91
N TRP A 83 -3.44 22.98 -10.60
CA TRP A 83 -4.53 23.59 -9.84
C TRP A 83 -4.45 25.12 -9.85
N GLN A 84 -3.27 25.72 -9.61
CA GLN A 84 -3.04 27.16 -9.66
C GLN A 84 -3.18 27.75 -11.08
N SER A 85 -2.86 27.00 -12.13
CA SER A 85 -2.99 27.46 -13.52
C SER A 85 -4.41 27.35 -14.10
N GLY A 86 -5.42 27.01 -13.28
CA GLY A 86 -6.83 27.03 -13.67
C GLY A 86 -7.25 25.93 -14.66
N LYS A 87 -6.35 25.01 -15.02
CA LYS A 87 -6.64 23.91 -15.97
C LYS A 87 -7.38 22.73 -15.35
N ALA A 88 -7.60 22.73 -14.04
CA ALA A 88 -8.25 21.65 -13.28
C ALA A 88 -9.58 22.06 -12.63
N ILE A 89 -10.28 23.07 -13.16
CA ILE A 89 -11.54 23.57 -12.60
C ILE A 89 -12.70 22.66 -13.06
N GLY A 90 -13.26 21.89 -12.13
CA GLY A 90 -14.52 21.14 -12.33
C GLY A 90 -14.56 19.71 -11.78
N THR A 91 -13.42 19.12 -11.36
CA THR A 91 -13.41 17.72 -10.93
C THR A 91 -13.59 17.59 -9.41
N LYS A 92 -14.64 16.85 -9.00
CA LYS A 92 -15.07 16.52 -7.62
C LYS A 92 -13.98 15.87 -6.73
N TYR A 93 -12.78 15.60 -7.23
CA TYR A 93 -11.70 14.93 -6.52
C TYR A 93 -10.37 15.69 -6.69
N PRO A 94 -10.06 16.68 -5.83
CA PRO A 94 -8.87 17.52 -5.95
C PRO A 94 -7.58 16.86 -5.45
N GLY A 95 -7.64 15.64 -4.91
CA GLY A 95 -6.51 14.91 -4.34
C GLY A 95 -6.06 13.78 -5.25
N GLY A 96 -5.34 14.11 -6.32
CA GLY A 96 -4.87 13.10 -7.25
C GLY A 96 -3.44 13.38 -7.66
N THR A 97 -2.56 12.40 -7.46
CA THR A 97 -1.14 12.64 -7.62
C THR A 97 -0.77 12.84 -9.08
N ASP A 98 0.13 13.77 -9.33
CA ASP A 98 1.13 13.56 -10.35
C ASP A 98 2.20 12.71 -9.67
N THR A 99 2.20 11.40 -9.94
CA THR A 99 3.34 10.55 -9.63
C THR A 99 4.60 10.95 -10.39
N GLY A 100 4.56 12.02 -11.20
CA GLY A 100 5.56 12.36 -12.20
C GLY A 100 5.30 11.64 -13.54
N LEU A 101 4.30 10.76 -13.59
CA LEU A 101 4.04 9.85 -14.72
C LEU A 101 2.80 10.24 -15.55
N GLY A 102 2.01 11.21 -15.09
CA GLY A 102 0.84 11.69 -15.83
C GLY A 102 -0.37 10.72 -15.91
N TRP A 103 -0.41 9.66 -15.10
CA TRP A 103 -1.46 8.63 -15.18
C TRP A 103 -2.59 8.86 -14.16
N PRO A 104 -3.80 9.25 -14.60
CA PRO A 104 -4.91 9.57 -13.69
C PRO A 104 -5.48 8.36 -12.97
N TYR A 105 -5.22 7.13 -13.44
CA TYR A 105 -5.65 5.89 -12.78
C TYR A 105 -5.09 5.76 -11.34
N LEU A 106 -3.95 6.42 -11.06
CA LEU A 106 -3.29 6.35 -9.75
C LEU A 106 -4.03 7.10 -8.62
N ARG A 107 -5.22 7.64 -8.91
CA ARG A 107 -6.06 8.43 -7.99
C ARG A 107 -7.23 7.63 -7.42
N TYR A 108 -7.53 6.47 -7.99
CA TYR A 108 -8.66 5.65 -7.59
C TYR A 108 -8.25 4.61 -6.55
N LEU A 109 -9.24 4.07 -5.85
CA LEU A 109 -9.08 2.82 -5.11
C LEU A 109 -8.49 1.78 -6.05
N GLY A 110 -7.36 1.21 -5.65
CA GLY A 110 -6.67 0.19 -6.41
C GLY A 110 -6.89 -1.17 -5.77
N THR A 111 -7.28 -2.16 -6.57
CA THR A 111 -7.35 -3.55 -6.11
C THR A 111 -6.00 -4.03 -5.60
N VAL A 112 -4.94 -3.72 -6.33
CA VAL A 112 -3.56 -4.11 -6.00
C VAL A 112 -3.06 -3.52 -4.67
N PRO A 113 -3.05 -2.18 -4.45
CA PRO A 113 -2.61 -1.61 -3.18
C PRO A 113 -3.51 -2.04 -2.01
N THR A 114 -4.81 -2.25 -2.24
CA THR A 114 -5.73 -2.75 -1.20
C THR A 114 -5.39 -4.19 -0.82
N ALA A 115 -5.16 -5.08 -1.79
CA ALA A 115 -4.78 -6.47 -1.55
C ALA A 115 -3.43 -6.56 -0.82
N TRP A 116 -2.41 -5.82 -1.27
CA TRP A 116 -1.11 -5.75 -0.62
C TRP A 116 -1.19 -5.22 0.81
N THR A 117 -2.07 -4.26 1.06
CA THR A 117 -2.30 -3.77 2.42
C THR A 117 -2.95 -4.83 3.29
N GLY A 118 -3.90 -5.61 2.75
CA GLY A 118 -4.47 -6.76 3.44
C GLY A 118 -3.39 -7.78 3.83
N LEU A 119 -2.51 -8.14 2.88
CA LEU A 119 -1.38 -9.04 3.13
C LEU A 119 -0.43 -8.47 4.20
N ALA A 120 -0.08 -7.18 4.12
CA ALA A 120 0.78 -6.54 5.13
C ALA A 120 0.17 -6.58 6.54
N LEU A 121 -1.14 -6.41 6.67
CA LEU A 121 -1.84 -6.49 7.95
C LEU A 121 -1.97 -7.93 8.47
N LEU A 122 -2.12 -8.91 7.58
CA LEU A 122 -2.06 -10.34 7.94
C LEU A 122 -0.64 -10.76 8.36
N TYR A 123 0.38 -10.17 7.72
CA TYR A 123 1.78 -10.43 7.99
C TYR A 123 2.20 -9.90 9.36
N GLN A 124 1.84 -8.65 9.69
CA GLN A 124 2.01 -8.10 11.02
C GLN A 124 1.07 -6.91 11.23
N SER A 125 0.01 -7.10 12.01
CA SER A 125 -1.04 -6.09 12.16
C SER A 125 -0.63 -4.96 13.11
N GLY A 126 0.24 -5.23 14.08
CA GLY A 126 0.63 -4.31 15.13
C GLY A 126 2.12 -4.30 15.45
N GLU A 127 2.57 -3.31 16.20
CA GLU A 127 3.92 -3.28 16.75
C GLU A 127 4.07 -4.38 17.80
N GLY A 128 5.18 -5.13 17.76
CA GLY A 128 5.44 -6.23 18.68
C GLY A 128 4.61 -7.51 18.43
N GLU A 129 3.68 -7.50 17.47
CA GLU A 129 2.95 -8.70 17.09
C GLU A 129 3.86 -9.68 16.33
N PRO A 130 3.61 -11.00 16.44
CA PRO A 130 4.37 -11.99 15.69
C PRO A 130 4.19 -11.78 14.19
N VAL A 131 5.27 -12.01 13.44
CA VAL A 131 5.23 -12.05 11.99
C VAL A 131 4.62 -13.37 11.54
N ASN A 132 3.63 -13.30 10.65
CA ASN A 132 3.05 -14.45 9.96
C ASN A 132 3.62 -14.58 8.55
N GLU A 133 4.63 -15.43 8.39
CA GLU A 133 5.28 -15.66 7.09
C GLU A 133 4.33 -16.23 6.03
N ASP A 134 3.26 -16.94 6.42
CA ASP A 134 2.25 -17.45 5.46
C ASP A 134 1.43 -16.33 4.79
N ALA A 135 1.47 -15.12 5.33
CA ALA A 135 0.86 -13.95 4.68
C ALA A 135 1.75 -13.34 3.58
N ASN A 136 3.01 -13.80 3.45
CA ASN A 136 3.87 -13.42 2.34
C ASN A 136 3.61 -14.35 1.14
N PRO A 137 3.02 -13.86 0.03
CA PRO A 137 2.67 -14.70 -1.11
C PRO A 137 3.90 -15.27 -1.85
N TYR A 138 5.09 -14.78 -1.53
CA TYR A 138 6.35 -15.28 -2.08
C TYR A 138 7.11 -16.19 -1.11
N ALA A 139 6.64 -16.34 0.14
CA ALA A 139 7.24 -17.27 1.09
C ALA A 139 6.82 -18.71 0.78
N VAL A 140 7.66 -19.66 1.18
CA VAL A 140 7.28 -21.07 1.17
C VAL A 140 6.22 -21.27 2.26
N PRO A 141 5.02 -21.80 1.93
CA PRO A 141 3.99 -22.04 2.93
C PRO A 141 4.47 -22.97 4.04
N ALA A 142 4.14 -22.66 5.30
CA ALA A 142 4.48 -23.50 6.44
C ALA A 142 3.78 -24.86 6.38
N GLN A 143 2.57 -24.91 5.79
CA GLN A 143 1.83 -26.14 5.51
C GLN A 143 1.80 -26.42 4.01
N PRO A 144 1.98 -27.67 3.58
CA PRO A 144 1.87 -28.02 2.17
C PRO A 144 0.46 -27.67 1.66
N VAL A 145 0.39 -27.17 0.43
CA VAL A 145 -0.91 -26.95 -0.23
C VAL A 145 -1.65 -28.29 -0.28
N PRO A 146 -2.89 -28.38 0.22
CA PRO A 146 -3.66 -29.61 0.18
C PRO A 146 -3.73 -30.14 -1.26
N ALA A 147 -3.56 -31.45 -1.42
CA ALA A 147 -3.72 -32.08 -2.73
C ALA A 147 -5.13 -31.80 -3.24
N GLY A 148 -5.24 -31.25 -4.44
CA GLY A 148 -6.53 -31.04 -5.10
C GLY A 148 -7.21 -32.39 -5.36
N GLY A 149 -8.39 -32.60 -4.78
CA GLY A 149 -9.23 -33.76 -5.09
C GLY A 149 -10.08 -33.58 -6.36
N ASP A 150 -10.19 -32.34 -6.84
CA ASP A 150 -10.95 -31.99 -8.02
C ASP A 150 -10.03 -31.87 -9.24
N CYS A 151 -10.17 -32.80 -10.17
CA CYS A 151 -9.45 -32.82 -11.45
C CYS A 151 -10.29 -32.28 -12.62
N SER A 152 -11.46 -31.67 -12.36
CA SER A 152 -12.38 -31.18 -13.41
C SER A 152 -11.78 -30.08 -14.29
N CYS A 153 -10.78 -29.37 -13.77
CA CYS A 153 -10.03 -28.33 -14.46
C CYS A 153 -8.68 -28.80 -15.03
N LEU A 154 -8.35 -30.10 -14.92
CA LEU A 154 -7.21 -30.70 -15.61
C LEU A 154 -7.64 -31.29 -16.97
N PRO A 155 -6.75 -31.29 -17.99
CA PRO A 155 -7.03 -31.96 -19.24
C PRO A 155 -7.37 -33.45 -19.01
N PRO A 156 -8.30 -34.04 -19.76
CA PRO A 156 -8.61 -35.46 -19.65
C PRO A 156 -7.35 -36.29 -19.93
N ALA A 157 -7.13 -37.35 -19.15
CA ALA A 157 -5.99 -38.24 -19.35
C ALA A 157 -5.96 -38.76 -20.79
N ALA A 158 -4.81 -38.66 -21.45
CA ALA A 158 -4.61 -39.19 -22.79
C ALA A 158 -4.91 -40.70 -22.77
N ARG A 159 -5.83 -41.12 -23.66
CA ARG A 159 -6.17 -42.54 -23.86
C ARG A 159 -5.07 -43.27 -24.59
#